data_AF-A0A950D465-F1
#
_entry.id   AF-A0A950D465-F1
#
_cell.length_a   1.000
_cell.length_b   1.000
_cell.length_c   1.000
_cell.angle_alpha   90.00
_cell.angle_beta   90.00
_cell.angle_gamma   90.00
#
_symmetry.space_group_name_H-M   'P 1'
#
loop_
_entity.id
_entity.type
_entity.pdbx_description
1 polymer ?
#
loop_
_entity_poly.entity_id
_entity_poly.type
_entity_poly.pdbx_seq_one_letter_code
_entity_poly.pdbx_strand_id
1 'polypeptide(L)'
;MPGRRRARFWIASVLGLAVVVGAAIGGVHRYRGGMARPAVVNYGSGTPMKVLSEGLRQGDTRALAVLYQRLGDPARTPRRALTDAEAVDAIVALEGLRTGFLRFSGYGRGLSLMTATQILDRFAIEEAPARWTQALPPVHDLVCSGLADPDLDVQVAALREVGRLWSWLPGCSLMHVADGALAAWKQGLHGPVVRCLADPLRGGGAEGEATARDSAAADGAAKVRAAAVACLGLLPIDAAALPAVAYLEDPHPAVRQQVIVSFAGRRDLLTEDALLKRLYDQEPAIRESAEIVLTTRGLTADQIGLGKQIFSPKPELRAAVIPLLGQRTDIDPMVWLLQLSHDPVESVRIAAAEAMAERFTPEARQRLTEMAETDPSPAVRQAANQLKTAALPPLPGSTSLNPKAN
;
A
#
# COMPACT_ATOMS: atom_id res chain seq x y z
N MET A 1 14.34 -37.56 7.41
CA MET A 1 14.28 -36.29 6.65
C MET A 1 13.58 -35.25 7.52
N PRO A 2 14.19 -34.08 7.80
CA PRO A 2 13.74 -33.21 8.89
C PRO A 2 12.54 -32.34 8.47
N GLY A 3 11.58 -32.22 9.40
CA GLY A 3 10.32 -31.52 9.22
C GLY A 3 10.47 -30.01 9.07
N ARG A 4 9.78 -29.46 8.07
CA ARG A 4 9.59 -28.02 7.90
C ARG A 4 8.58 -27.51 8.92
N ARG A 5 9.09 -26.96 10.03
CA ARG A 5 8.31 -26.17 10.99
C ARG A 5 7.75 -24.93 10.27
N ARG A 6 6.43 -24.83 10.15
CA ARG A 6 5.75 -23.58 9.77
C ARG A 6 5.91 -22.59 10.93
N ALA A 7 6.71 -21.55 10.73
CA ALA A 7 6.79 -20.43 11.65
C ALA A 7 5.45 -19.68 11.64
N ARG A 8 4.75 -19.71 12.78
CA ARG A 8 3.54 -18.93 13.02
C ARG A 8 3.95 -17.48 13.29
N PHE A 9 3.85 -16.61 12.30
CA PHE A 9 3.86 -15.17 12.53
C PHE A 9 2.51 -14.78 13.13
N TRP A 10 2.52 -14.45 14.43
CA TRP A 10 1.42 -13.76 15.09
C TRP A 10 1.43 -12.31 14.61
N ILE A 11 0.47 -11.94 13.74
CA ILE A 11 0.12 -10.54 13.53
C ILE A 11 -1.03 -10.25 14.48
N ALA A 12 -0.75 -9.36 15.45
CA ALA A 12 -1.71 -8.88 16.42
C ALA A 12 -2.85 -8.16 15.71
N SER A 13 -4.05 -8.70 15.89
CA SER A 13 -5.32 -8.13 15.45
C SER A 13 -5.63 -6.88 16.28
N VAL A 14 -5.88 -5.75 15.62
CA VAL A 14 -6.49 -4.57 16.24
C VAL A 14 -7.74 -4.18 15.45
N LEU A 15 -8.88 -4.47 16.08
CA LEU A 15 -10.20 -3.81 16.05
C LEU A 15 -11.00 -3.73 14.72
N GLY A 16 -11.94 -4.67 14.58
CA GLY A 16 -13.35 -4.42 14.94
C GLY A 16 -14.14 -3.42 14.09
N LEU A 17 -14.83 -3.90 13.06
CA LEU A 17 -16.03 -3.25 12.54
C LEU A 17 -17.20 -4.25 12.56
N ALA A 18 -18.15 -3.99 13.45
CA ALA A 18 -19.39 -4.76 13.56
C ALA A 18 -20.27 -4.53 12.32
N VAL A 19 -20.67 -5.63 11.67
CA VAL A 19 -21.70 -5.61 10.61
C VAL A 19 -23.06 -5.52 11.28
N VAL A 20 -23.70 -4.34 11.19
CA VAL A 20 -25.11 -4.18 11.51
C VAL A 20 -25.92 -4.76 10.34
N VAL A 21 -26.55 -5.91 10.56
CA VAL A 21 -27.56 -6.48 9.66
C VAL A 21 -28.87 -5.74 9.90
N GLY A 22 -29.14 -4.71 9.10
CA GLY A 22 -30.42 -4.03 9.04
C GLY A 22 -31.28 -4.59 7.91
N ALA A 23 -32.30 -5.37 8.25
CA ALA A 23 -33.36 -5.74 7.33
C ALA A 23 -34.23 -4.50 7.02
N ALA A 24 -34.33 -4.10 5.75
CA ALA A 24 -35.30 -3.12 5.29
C ALA A 24 -36.09 -3.70 4.11
N ILE A 25 -37.26 -4.25 4.44
CA ILE A 25 -38.38 -4.49 3.53
C ILE A 25 -39.10 -3.14 3.39
N GLY A 26 -39.26 -2.63 2.17
CA GLY A 26 -40.03 -1.41 1.93
C GLY A 26 -40.05 -1.04 0.44
N GLY A 27 -41.23 -1.09 -0.18
CA GLY A 27 -41.40 -1.03 -1.63
C GLY A 27 -41.19 0.36 -2.27
N VAL A 28 -41.33 0.41 -3.59
CA VAL A 28 -42.38 1.20 -4.26
C VAL A 28 -42.35 1.07 -5.81
N HIS A 29 -43.56 1.04 -6.35
CA HIS A 29 -44.10 1.38 -7.67
C HIS A 29 -43.88 0.53 -8.94
N ARG A 30 -45.06 0.08 -9.40
CA ARG A 30 -45.45 -0.48 -10.70
C ARG A 30 -44.96 0.34 -11.88
N TYR A 31 -44.26 -0.32 -12.79
CA TYR A 31 -44.39 -0.10 -14.23
C TYR A 31 -45.05 -1.33 -14.85
N ARG A 32 -46.24 -1.15 -15.43
CA ARG A 32 -46.95 -2.16 -16.22
C ARG A 32 -46.49 -2.02 -17.68
N GLY A 33 -45.52 -2.84 -18.07
CA GLY A 33 -45.20 -3.12 -19.46
C GLY A 33 -45.18 -4.64 -19.64
N GLY A 34 -46.04 -5.16 -20.51
CA GLY A 34 -46.17 -6.59 -20.76
C GLY A 34 -44.90 -7.16 -21.40
N MET A 35 -43.98 -7.65 -20.57
CA MET A 35 -43.07 -8.74 -20.94
C MET A 35 -43.51 -9.97 -20.16
N ALA A 36 -43.61 -11.10 -20.85
CA ALA A 36 -43.81 -12.39 -20.20
C ALA A 36 -42.80 -12.52 -19.06
N ARG A 37 -43.30 -12.67 -17.82
CA ARG A 37 -42.43 -12.93 -16.67
C ARG A 37 -41.64 -14.19 -17.00
N PRO A 38 -40.29 -14.15 -17.02
CA PRO A 38 -39.53 -15.39 -17.14
C PRO A 38 -39.98 -16.31 -16.01
N ALA A 39 -40.17 -17.60 -16.34
CA ALA A 39 -40.57 -18.59 -15.36
C ALA A 39 -39.68 -18.48 -14.12
N VAL A 40 -40.30 -18.37 -12.95
CA VAL A 40 -39.57 -18.22 -11.68
C VAL A 40 -38.84 -19.54 -11.43
N VAL A 41 -37.56 -19.62 -11.82
CA VAL A 41 -36.70 -20.74 -11.48
C VAL A 41 -36.48 -20.71 -9.97
N ASN A 42 -36.87 -21.79 -9.29
CA ASN A 42 -36.66 -21.96 -7.85
C ASN A 42 -35.33 -22.67 -7.63
N TYR A 43 -34.37 -21.98 -7.01
CA TYR A 43 -33.09 -22.55 -6.63
C TYR A 43 -33.15 -23.05 -5.18
N GLY A 44 -32.78 -24.31 -4.98
CA GLY A 44 -32.56 -24.92 -3.66
C GLY A 44 -31.13 -25.44 -3.47
N SER A 45 -30.83 -25.94 -2.27
CA SER A 45 -29.53 -26.52 -1.91
C SER A 45 -29.09 -27.69 -2.80
N GLY A 46 -30.04 -28.43 -3.39
CA GLY A 46 -29.79 -29.56 -4.31
C GLY A 46 -29.80 -29.23 -5.80
N THR A 47 -30.02 -27.96 -6.20
CA THR A 47 -30.03 -27.55 -7.62
C THR A 47 -28.75 -27.98 -8.35
N PRO A 48 -28.82 -28.65 -9.52
CA PRO A 48 -27.64 -29.02 -10.29
C PRO A 48 -26.80 -27.80 -10.69
N MET A 49 -25.47 -27.93 -10.70
CA MET A 49 -24.57 -26.79 -10.98
C MET A 49 -24.81 -26.18 -12.37
N LYS A 50 -25.16 -26.99 -13.37
CA LYS A 50 -25.52 -26.51 -14.72
C LYS A 50 -26.71 -25.54 -14.70
N VAL A 51 -27.74 -25.82 -13.89
CA VAL A 51 -28.93 -24.97 -13.76
C VAL A 51 -28.60 -23.71 -12.97
N LEU A 52 -27.80 -23.84 -11.90
CA LEU A 52 -27.32 -22.67 -11.16
C LEU A 52 -26.48 -21.74 -12.04
N SER A 53 -25.53 -22.29 -12.80
CA SER A 53 -24.66 -21.53 -13.70
C SER A 53 -25.45 -20.73 -14.72
N GLU A 54 -26.54 -21.26 -15.27
CA GLU A 54 -27.42 -20.50 -16.16
C GLU A 54 -28.10 -19.32 -15.44
N GLY A 55 -28.57 -19.52 -14.20
CA GLY A 55 -29.06 -18.43 -13.36
C GLY A 55 -28.01 -17.36 -13.10
N LEU A 56 -26.75 -17.76 -12.85
CA LEU A 56 -25.63 -16.83 -12.67
C LEU A 56 -25.35 -16.04 -13.95
N ARG A 57 -25.34 -16.69 -15.12
CA ARG A 57 -25.17 -16.04 -16.43
C ARG A 57 -26.22 -14.97 -16.70
N GLN A 58 -27.42 -15.17 -16.17
CA GLN A 58 -28.54 -14.22 -16.30
C GLN A 58 -28.51 -13.10 -15.24
N GLY A 59 -27.61 -13.16 -14.26
CA GLY A 59 -27.55 -12.19 -13.16
C GLY A 59 -28.57 -12.44 -12.05
N ASP A 60 -29.10 -13.68 -11.90
CA ASP A 60 -30.10 -13.99 -10.88
C ASP A 60 -29.45 -14.05 -9.49
N THR A 61 -29.78 -13.07 -8.64
CA THR A 61 -29.24 -12.93 -7.28
C THR A 61 -29.58 -14.12 -6.38
N ARG A 62 -30.66 -14.85 -6.67
CA ARG A 62 -31.04 -16.05 -5.90
C ARG A 62 -30.13 -17.23 -6.21
N ALA A 63 -29.73 -17.38 -7.48
CA ALA A 63 -28.74 -18.37 -7.88
C ALA A 63 -27.39 -18.09 -7.21
N LEU A 64 -26.98 -16.80 -7.17
CA LEU A 64 -25.77 -16.36 -6.48
C LEU A 64 -25.84 -16.63 -4.97
N ALA A 65 -26.96 -16.31 -4.32
CA ALA A 65 -27.14 -16.56 -2.90
C ALA A 65 -27.07 -18.06 -2.55
N VAL A 66 -27.69 -18.92 -3.36
CA VAL A 66 -27.60 -20.39 -3.19
C VAL A 66 -26.17 -20.88 -3.38
N LEU A 67 -25.45 -20.38 -4.40
CA LEU A 67 -24.04 -20.75 -4.61
C LEU A 67 -23.19 -20.33 -3.41
N TYR A 68 -23.33 -19.09 -2.93
CA TYR A 68 -22.62 -18.59 -1.76
C TYR A 68 -22.90 -19.43 -0.51
N GLN A 69 -24.17 -19.76 -0.25
CA GLN A 69 -24.56 -20.61 0.87
C GLN A 69 -23.95 -22.02 0.80
N ARG A 70 -23.81 -22.61 -0.39
CA ARG A 70 -23.19 -23.93 -0.56
C ARG A 70 -21.71 -23.96 -0.25
N LEU A 71 -21.01 -22.85 -0.46
CA LEU A 71 -19.59 -22.76 -0.12
C LEU A 71 -19.37 -22.73 1.40
N GLY A 72 -20.37 -22.26 2.15
CA GLY A 72 -20.37 -22.24 3.61
C GLY A 72 -19.32 -21.29 4.20
N ASP A 73 -19.29 -21.19 5.54
CA ASP A 73 -18.26 -20.42 6.24
C ASP A 73 -16.95 -21.23 6.34
N PRO A 74 -15.83 -20.78 5.73
CA PRO A 74 -14.51 -21.40 5.87
C PRO A 74 -14.13 -21.79 7.30
N ALA A 75 -14.51 -20.97 8.29
CA ALA A 75 -14.10 -21.12 9.67
C ALA A 75 -14.88 -22.23 10.41
N ARG A 76 -16.01 -22.68 9.87
CA ARG A 76 -16.94 -23.59 10.55
C ARG A 76 -17.01 -24.98 9.94
N THR A 77 -16.36 -25.22 8.79
CA THR A 77 -16.48 -26.48 8.05
C THR A 77 -15.09 -27.04 7.73
N PRO A 78 -14.74 -28.26 8.17
CA PRO A 78 -13.49 -28.91 7.75
C PRO A 78 -13.51 -29.06 6.23
N ARG A 79 -12.54 -28.46 5.55
CA ARG A 79 -12.49 -28.47 4.09
C ARG A 79 -11.64 -29.64 3.60
N ARG A 80 -12.24 -30.50 2.77
CA ARG A 80 -11.52 -31.54 2.01
C ARG A 80 -11.15 -31.02 0.62
N ALA A 81 -10.14 -31.65 0.01
CA ALA A 81 -9.81 -31.42 -1.39
C ALA A 81 -11.04 -31.64 -2.29
N LEU A 82 -11.12 -30.86 -3.37
CA LEU A 82 -12.12 -31.04 -4.41
C LEU A 82 -11.92 -32.39 -5.09
N THR A 83 -13.01 -33.11 -5.35
CA THR A 83 -13.01 -34.17 -6.36
C THR A 83 -12.93 -33.57 -7.77
N ASP A 84 -12.52 -34.34 -8.77
CA ASP A 84 -12.49 -33.88 -10.17
C ASP A 84 -13.86 -33.40 -10.67
N ALA A 85 -14.95 -34.05 -10.26
CA ALA A 85 -16.31 -33.63 -10.62
C ALA A 85 -16.68 -32.30 -9.95
N GLU A 86 -16.38 -32.13 -8.66
CA GLU A 86 -16.63 -30.87 -7.95
C GLU A 86 -15.74 -29.73 -8.50
N ALA A 87 -14.54 -30.03 -9.01
CA ALA A 87 -13.67 -29.07 -9.66
C ALA A 87 -14.27 -28.56 -10.98
N VAL A 88 -14.84 -29.46 -11.79
CA VAL A 88 -15.57 -29.09 -13.01
C VAL A 88 -16.77 -28.20 -12.67
N ASP A 89 -17.56 -28.57 -11.65
CA ASP A 89 -18.69 -27.76 -11.20
C ASP A 89 -18.25 -26.37 -10.70
N ALA A 90 -17.14 -26.28 -9.96
CA ALA A 90 -16.56 -25.03 -9.52
C ALA A 90 -16.18 -24.11 -10.70
N ILE A 91 -15.53 -24.66 -11.74
CA ILE A 91 -15.17 -23.92 -12.95
C ILE A 91 -16.43 -23.45 -13.70
N VAL A 92 -17.45 -24.31 -13.81
CA VAL A 92 -18.74 -23.96 -14.44
C VAL A 92 -19.47 -22.85 -13.67
N ALA A 93 -19.36 -22.82 -12.34
CA ALA A 93 -19.88 -21.74 -11.52
C ALA A 93 -19.13 -20.42 -11.78
N LEU A 94 -17.78 -20.46 -11.80
CA LEU A 94 -16.94 -19.29 -12.09
C LEU A 94 -17.24 -18.69 -13.48
N GLU A 95 -17.41 -19.53 -14.50
CA GLU A 95 -17.81 -19.07 -15.84
C GLU A 95 -19.21 -18.44 -15.87
N GLY A 96 -20.13 -18.96 -15.06
CA GLY A 96 -21.46 -18.38 -14.90
C GLY A 96 -21.41 -16.99 -14.25
N LEU A 97 -20.64 -16.86 -13.16
CA LEU A 97 -20.39 -15.58 -12.49
C LEU A 97 -19.75 -14.57 -13.44
N ARG A 98 -18.70 -14.99 -14.15
CA ARG A 98 -17.97 -14.15 -15.12
C ARG A 98 -18.89 -13.59 -16.20
N THR A 99 -19.70 -14.46 -16.80
CA THR A 99 -20.63 -14.08 -17.88
C THR A 99 -21.73 -13.13 -17.37
N GLY A 100 -22.23 -13.38 -16.17
CA GLY A 100 -23.33 -12.61 -15.58
C GLY A 100 -22.92 -11.37 -14.81
N PHE A 101 -21.61 -11.15 -14.58
CA PHE A 101 -21.10 -10.17 -13.63
C PHE A 101 -21.76 -8.79 -13.74
N LEU A 102 -21.76 -8.21 -14.94
CA LEU A 102 -22.31 -6.87 -15.19
C LEU A 102 -23.84 -6.80 -15.09
N ARG A 103 -24.53 -7.94 -15.06
CA ARG A 103 -26.00 -8.01 -14.90
C ARG A 103 -26.45 -7.96 -13.45
N PHE A 104 -25.54 -8.22 -12.51
CA PHE A 104 -25.83 -8.09 -11.08
C PHE A 104 -25.85 -6.62 -10.64
N SER A 105 -26.60 -6.33 -9.57
CA SER A 105 -26.51 -5.05 -8.84
C SER A 105 -25.12 -4.86 -8.24
N GLY A 106 -24.76 -3.64 -7.80
CA GLY A 106 -23.45 -3.37 -7.16
C GLY A 106 -23.16 -4.33 -6.00
N TYR A 107 -24.14 -4.55 -5.11
CA TYR A 107 -24.06 -5.57 -4.07
C TYR A 107 -23.85 -6.99 -4.61
N GLY A 108 -24.58 -7.39 -5.66
CA GLY A 108 -24.42 -8.70 -6.29
C GLY A 108 -23.06 -8.88 -6.97
N ARG A 109 -22.48 -7.81 -7.53
CA ARG A 109 -21.12 -7.81 -8.08
C ARG A 109 -20.08 -8.00 -6.97
N GLY A 110 -20.20 -7.26 -5.87
CA GLY A 110 -19.37 -7.48 -4.67
C GLY A 110 -19.44 -8.93 -4.15
N LEU A 111 -20.65 -9.48 -4.03
CA LEU A 111 -20.85 -10.87 -3.60
C LEU A 111 -20.30 -11.88 -4.63
N SER A 112 -20.37 -11.58 -5.93
CA SER A 112 -19.80 -12.42 -6.99
C SER A 112 -18.28 -12.51 -6.89
N LEU A 113 -17.60 -11.38 -6.62
CA LEU A 113 -16.15 -11.34 -6.38
C LEU A 113 -15.75 -12.21 -5.18
N MET A 114 -16.45 -12.04 -4.05
CA MET A 114 -16.24 -12.85 -2.84
C MET A 114 -16.51 -14.34 -3.09
N THR A 115 -17.55 -14.67 -3.85
CA THR A 115 -17.91 -16.06 -4.16
C THR A 115 -16.84 -16.69 -5.06
N ALA A 116 -16.32 -15.95 -6.04
CA ALA A 116 -15.28 -16.43 -6.94
C ALA A 116 -13.96 -16.73 -6.22
N THR A 117 -13.52 -15.87 -5.30
CA THR A 117 -12.32 -16.14 -4.49
C THR A 117 -12.53 -17.29 -3.50
N GLN A 118 -13.72 -17.43 -2.89
CA GLN A 118 -14.04 -18.59 -2.07
C GLN A 118 -14.00 -19.91 -2.85
N ILE A 119 -14.45 -19.91 -4.11
CA ILE A 119 -14.30 -21.07 -5.00
C ILE A 119 -12.82 -21.36 -5.24
N LEU A 120 -12.03 -20.33 -5.55
CA LEU A 120 -10.59 -20.47 -5.79
C LEU A 120 -9.84 -20.99 -4.55
N ASP A 121 -10.21 -20.56 -3.34
CA ASP A 121 -9.65 -21.06 -2.08
C ASP A 121 -9.86 -22.58 -1.87
N ARG A 122 -10.88 -23.18 -2.49
CA ARG A 122 -11.06 -24.65 -2.43
C ARG A 122 -9.97 -25.40 -3.19
N PHE A 123 -9.35 -24.77 -4.19
CA PHE A 123 -8.19 -25.32 -4.89
C PHE A 123 -6.87 -25.12 -4.13
N ALA A 124 -6.86 -24.39 -3.00
CA ALA A 124 -5.68 -24.24 -2.13
C ALA A 124 -5.49 -25.41 -1.14
N ILE A 125 -6.45 -26.33 -1.05
CA ILE A 125 -6.41 -27.48 -0.14
C ILE A 125 -5.50 -28.56 -0.73
N GLU A 126 -4.66 -29.17 0.10
CA GLU A 126 -3.72 -30.23 -0.32
C GLU A 126 -4.43 -31.35 -1.09
N GLU A 127 -3.77 -31.87 -2.13
CA GLU A 127 -4.34 -32.75 -3.17
C GLU A 127 -5.32 -32.05 -4.12
N ALA A 128 -5.00 -30.79 -4.48
CA ALA A 128 -5.81 -30.04 -5.45
C ALA A 128 -5.87 -30.73 -6.83
N PRO A 129 -7.06 -30.78 -7.46
CA PRO A 129 -7.23 -31.33 -8.81
C PRO A 129 -6.34 -30.65 -9.85
N ALA A 130 -5.79 -31.40 -10.80
CA ALA A 130 -4.89 -30.89 -11.84
C ALA A 130 -5.48 -29.76 -12.72
N ARG A 131 -6.80 -29.62 -12.72
CA ARG A 131 -7.55 -28.62 -13.50
C ARG A 131 -7.64 -27.25 -12.83
N TRP A 132 -7.04 -27.04 -11.65
CA TRP A 132 -7.09 -25.77 -10.92
C TRP A 132 -6.68 -24.55 -11.76
N THR A 133 -5.78 -24.71 -12.73
CA THR A 133 -5.35 -23.63 -13.64
C THR A 133 -6.50 -23.06 -14.48
N GLN A 134 -7.54 -23.85 -14.76
CA GLN A 134 -8.73 -23.41 -15.49
C GLN A 134 -9.62 -22.48 -14.67
N ALA A 135 -9.47 -22.45 -13.34
CA ALA A 135 -10.18 -21.51 -12.49
C ALA A 135 -9.57 -20.10 -12.52
N LEU A 136 -8.30 -19.96 -12.95
CA LEU A 136 -7.60 -18.68 -12.92
C LEU A 136 -8.17 -17.64 -13.90
N PRO A 137 -8.40 -17.94 -15.20
CA PRO A 137 -8.93 -16.95 -16.14
C PRO A 137 -10.29 -16.36 -15.73
N PRO A 138 -11.30 -17.13 -15.31
CA PRO A 138 -12.58 -16.52 -14.95
C PRO A 138 -12.50 -15.68 -13.68
N VAL A 139 -11.64 -16.04 -12.72
CA VAL A 139 -11.38 -15.20 -11.54
C VAL A 139 -10.66 -13.91 -11.94
N HIS A 140 -9.70 -13.99 -12.88
CA HIS A 140 -9.00 -12.82 -13.41
C HIS A 140 -10.00 -11.82 -14.01
N ASP A 141 -10.83 -12.28 -14.95
CA ASP A 141 -11.80 -11.43 -15.66
C ASP A 141 -12.77 -10.77 -14.68
N LEU A 142 -13.27 -11.53 -13.70
CA LEU A 142 -14.18 -11.03 -12.66
C LEU A 142 -13.52 -9.93 -11.83
N VAL A 143 -12.33 -10.21 -11.30
CA VAL A 143 -11.61 -9.28 -10.44
C VAL A 143 -11.21 -8.02 -11.21
N CYS A 144 -10.69 -8.17 -12.44
CA CYS A 144 -10.37 -7.02 -13.29
C CYS A 144 -11.61 -6.18 -13.65
N SER A 145 -12.76 -6.83 -13.87
CA SER A 145 -14.04 -6.12 -14.06
C SER A 145 -14.46 -5.37 -12.80
N GLY A 146 -14.29 -5.97 -11.63
CA GLY A 146 -14.56 -5.33 -10.34
C GLY A 146 -13.64 -4.15 -10.04
N LEU A 147 -12.35 -4.24 -10.38
CA LEU A 147 -11.39 -3.14 -10.24
C LEU A 147 -11.69 -1.96 -11.17
N ALA A 148 -12.33 -2.22 -12.31
CA ALA A 148 -12.75 -1.21 -13.28
C ALA A 148 -14.24 -0.82 -13.15
N ASP A 149 -14.90 -1.24 -12.08
CA ASP A 149 -16.35 -1.05 -11.91
C ASP A 149 -16.70 0.44 -11.68
N PRO A 150 -17.80 0.96 -12.23
CA PRO A 150 -18.23 2.34 -11.94
C PRO A 150 -18.63 2.54 -10.47
N ASP A 151 -18.99 1.47 -9.75
CA ASP A 151 -19.33 1.52 -8.34
C ASP A 151 -18.07 1.39 -7.47
N LEU A 152 -17.77 2.44 -6.70
CA LEU A 152 -16.57 2.50 -5.86
C LEU A 152 -16.57 1.43 -4.76
N ASP A 153 -17.73 1.01 -4.26
CA ASP A 153 -17.81 -0.06 -3.27
C ASP A 153 -17.42 -1.41 -3.88
N VAL A 154 -17.72 -1.61 -5.17
CA VAL A 154 -17.30 -2.81 -5.92
C VAL A 154 -15.79 -2.79 -6.18
N GLN A 155 -15.20 -1.63 -6.50
CA GLN A 155 -13.75 -1.49 -6.63
C GLN A 155 -13.04 -1.82 -5.30
N VAL A 156 -13.53 -1.28 -4.18
CA VAL A 156 -12.98 -1.59 -2.84
C VAL A 156 -13.11 -3.08 -2.52
N ALA A 157 -14.24 -3.71 -2.85
CA ALA A 157 -14.40 -5.15 -2.69
C ALA A 157 -13.37 -5.93 -3.53
N ALA A 158 -13.20 -5.58 -4.80
CA ALA A 158 -12.23 -6.22 -5.70
C ALA A 158 -10.78 -6.08 -5.19
N LEU A 159 -10.38 -4.89 -4.72
CA LEU A 159 -9.05 -4.66 -4.14
C LEU A 159 -8.79 -5.53 -2.90
N ARG A 160 -9.81 -5.70 -2.05
CA ARG A 160 -9.75 -6.58 -0.88
C ARG A 160 -9.60 -8.05 -1.29
N GLU A 161 -10.31 -8.48 -2.33
CA GLU A 161 -10.16 -9.82 -2.89
C GLU A 161 -8.74 -10.05 -3.42
N VAL A 162 -8.23 -9.14 -4.25
CA VAL A 162 -6.88 -9.23 -4.83
C VAL A 162 -5.78 -9.32 -3.76
N GLY A 163 -5.91 -8.55 -2.68
CA GLY A 163 -4.94 -8.58 -1.58
C GLY A 163 -4.74 -9.97 -0.99
N ARG A 164 -5.78 -10.82 -0.98
CA ARG A 164 -5.70 -12.22 -0.54
C ARG A 164 -5.06 -13.13 -1.59
N LEU A 165 -5.24 -12.80 -2.87
CA LEU A 165 -4.74 -13.60 -4.00
C LEU A 165 -3.21 -13.51 -4.15
N TRP A 166 -2.57 -12.48 -3.61
CA TRP A 166 -1.10 -12.36 -3.61
C TRP A 166 -0.40 -13.55 -2.94
N SER A 167 -0.92 -14.00 -1.80
CA SER A 167 -0.39 -15.14 -1.05
C SER A 167 -1.06 -16.48 -1.41
N TRP A 168 -2.09 -16.46 -2.25
CA TRP A 168 -2.78 -17.68 -2.67
C TRP A 168 -1.86 -18.60 -3.47
N LEU A 169 -1.92 -19.90 -3.16
CA LEU A 169 -1.22 -20.98 -3.85
C LEU A 169 -2.16 -22.19 -3.96
N PRO A 170 -2.11 -22.97 -5.05
CA PRO A 170 -2.86 -24.21 -5.13
C PRO A 170 -2.29 -25.24 -4.15
N GLY A 171 -3.15 -26.12 -3.64
CA GLY A 171 -2.76 -27.21 -2.74
C GLY A 171 -2.12 -28.39 -3.47
N CYS A 172 -1.23 -28.14 -4.42
CA CYS A 172 -0.50 -29.17 -5.14
C CYS A 172 0.96 -28.76 -5.35
N SER A 173 1.83 -29.74 -5.59
CA SER A 173 3.21 -29.45 -6.00
C SER A 173 3.21 -28.73 -7.36
N LEU A 174 3.86 -27.57 -7.42
CA LEU A 174 3.94 -26.79 -8.64
C LEU A 174 5.05 -27.37 -9.54
N MET A 175 4.64 -27.95 -10.68
CA MET A 175 5.57 -28.16 -11.80
C MET A 175 5.89 -26.81 -12.46
N HIS A 176 7.08 -26.65 -13.04
CA HIS A 176 7.57 -25.36 -13.59
C HIS A 176 6.59 -24.63 -14.52
N VAL A 177 5.84 -25.34 -15.36
CA VAL A 177 4.86 -24.73 -16.28
C VAL A 177 3.67 -24.12 -15.53
N ALA A 178 3.19 -24.79 -14.49
CA ALA A 178 2.06 -24.32 -13.70
C ALA A 178 2.45 -23.15 -12.77
N ASP A 179 3.72 -23.13 -12.33
CA ASP A 179 4.31 -22.00 -11.61
C ASP A 179 4.36 -20.74 -12.50
N GLY A 180 4.84 -20.87 -13.74
CA GLY A 180 4.85 -19.77 -14.71
C GLY A 180 3.45 -19.22 -15.03
N ALA A 181 2.45 -20.10 -15.19
CA ALA A 181 1.06 -19.68 -15.40
C ALA A 181 0.48 -18.91 -14.21
N LEU A 182 0.77 -19.36 -12.97
CA LEU A 182 0.33 -18.68 -11.76
C LEU A 182 1.03 -17.32 -11.59
N ALA A 183 2.33 -17.25 -11.86
CA ALA A 183 3.08 -16.00 -11.81
C ALA A 183 2.55 -14.98 -12.83
N ALA A 184 2.34 -15.40 -14.08
CA ALA A 184 1.76 -14.55 -15.12
C ALA A 184 0.35 -14.08 -14.76
N TRP A 185 -0.49 -14.95 -14.18
CA TRP A 185 -1.82 -14.59 -13.71
C TRP A 185 -1.77 -13.51 -12.61
N LYS A 186 -0.90 -13.67 -11.60
CA LYS A 186 -0.72 -12.66 -10.53
C LYS A 186 -0.17 -11.35 -11.10
N GLN A 187 0.80 -11.40 -12.01
CA GLN A 187 1.34 -10.22 -12.68
C GLN A 187 0.25 -9.46 -13.44
N GLY A 188 -0.68 -10.17 -14.10
CA GLY A 188 -1.79 -9.56 -14.82
C GLY A 188 -2.75 -8.76 -13.91
N LEU A 189 -2.83 -9.06 -12.61
CA LEU A 189 -3.65 -8.31 -11.65
C LEU A 189 -2.98 -7.02 -11.18
N HIS A 190 -1.65 -6.91 -11.25
CA HIS A 190 -0.89 -5.77 -10.72
C HIS A 190 -1.23 -4.44 -11.39
N GLY A 191 -1.19 -4.39 -12.73
CA GLY A 191 -1.51 -3.17 -13.48
C GLY A 191 -2.90 -2.59 -13.16
N PRO A 192 -3.98 -3.41 -13.16
CA PRO A 192 -5.30 -3.01 -12.68
C PRO A 192 -5.30 -2.40 -11.27
N VAL A 193 -4.61 -3.01 -10.29
CA VAL A 193 -4.54 -2.48 -8.92
C VAL A 193 -3.82 -1.14 -8.88
N VAL A 194 -2.71 -0.99 -9.62
CA VAL A 194 -1.98 0.29 -9.70
C VAL A 194 -2.84 1.38 -10.32
N ARG A 195 -3.70 1.07 -11.29
CA ARG A 195 -4.65 2.05 -11.84
C ARG A 195 -5.65 2.57 -10.81
N CYS A 196 -6.04 1.76 -9.83
CA CYS A 196 -6.90 2.21 -8.72
C CYS A 196 -6.22 3.20 -7.76
N LEU A 197 -4.90 3.34 -7.82
CA LEU A 197 -4.21 4.42 -7.12
C LEU A 197 -4.44 5.77 -7.82
N ALA A 198 -4.56 5.78 -9.15
CA ALA A 198 -4.75 7.00 -9.91
C ALA A 198 -6.12 7.62 -9.59
N ASP A 199 -6.14 8.93 -9.42
CA ASP A 199 -7.37 9.69 -9.19
C ASP A 199 -8.05 10.00 -10.54
N PRO A 200 -9.28 9.50 -10.79
CA PRO A 200 -10.04 9.86 -11.99
C PRO A 200 -10.28 11.36 -12.13
N LEU A 201 -10.29 12.11 -11.02
CA LEU A 201 -10.61 13.54 -10.96
C LEU A 201 -9.40 14.45 -11.23
N ARG A 202 -8.18 13.92 -11.16
CA ARG A 202 -6.93 14.72 -11.32
C ARG A 202 -6.63 15.10 -12.78
N GLY A 203 -7.41 14.59 -13.74
CA GLY A 203 -7.28 14.90 -15.18
C GLY A 203 -8.09 16.12 -15.65
N GLY A 204 -8.90 16.73 -14.79
CA GLY A 204 -9.68 17.93 -15.13
C GLY A 204 -9.23 19.11 -14.28
N GLY A 205 -8.44 20.02 -14.85
CA GLY A 205 -8.18 21.32 -14.25
C GLY A 205 -9.48 22.12 -14.20
N ALA A 206 -10.18 22.07 -13.08
CA ALA A 206 -11.32 22.93 -12.82
C ALA A 206 -11.16 23.50 -11.41
N GLU A 207 -10.52 24.66 -11.34
CA GLU A 207 -10.66 25.61 -10.24
C GLU A 207 -12.13 26.08 -10.22
N GLY A 208 -12.97 25.33 -9.52
CA GLY A 208 -14.39 25.64 -9.34
C GLY A 208 -14.83 25.27 -7.93
N GLU A 209 -15.69 26.09 -7.34
CA GLU A 209 -16.20 25.92 -5.97
C GLU A 209 -16.75 24.50 -5.74
N ALA A 210 -16.10 23.75 -4.86
CA ALA A 210 -16.43 22.36 -4.58
C ALA A 210 -17.85 22.24 -3.99
N THR A 211 -18.74 21.55 -4.72
CA THR A 211 -20.08 21.24 -4.22
C THR A 211 -20.03 20.03 -3.27
N ALA A 212 -21.06 19.83 -2.45
CA ALA A 212 -21.16 18.67 -1.55
C ALA A 212 -21.19 17.31 -2.29
N ARG A 213 -21.49 17.29 -3.59
CA ARG A 213 -21.36 16.08 -4.43
C ARG A 213 -19.91 15.82 -4.81
N ASP A 214 -19.13 16.87 -5.03
CA ASP A 214 -17.71 16.77 -5.35
C ASP A 214 -16.91 16.28 -4.13
N SER A 215 -17.31 16.67 -2.92
CA SER A 215 -16.69 16.17 -1.68
C SER A 215 -16.99 14.68 -1.44
N ALA A 216 -18.24 14.24 -1.61
CA ALA A 216 -18.59 12.82 -1.45
C ALA A 216 -17.93 11.92 -2.50
N ALA A 217 -17.80 12.40 -3.74
CA ALA A 217 -17.07 11.72 -4.80
C ALA A 217 -15.56 11.65 -4.51
N ALA A 218 -14.97 12.75 -4.01
CA ALA A 218 -13.58 12.78 -3.59
C ALA A 218 -13.31 11.82 -2.41
N ASP A 219 -14.20 11.76 -1.42
CA ASP A 219 -14.11 10.82 -0.30
C ASP A 219 -14.21 9.36 -0.77
N GLY A 220 -15.11 9.08 -1.72
CA GLY A 220 -15.23 7.78 -2.36
C GLY A 220 -13.95 7.38 -3.11
N ALA A 221 -13.40 8.29 -3.91
CA ALA A 221 -12.15 8.07 -4.63
C ALA A 221 -10.98 7.83 -3.66
N ALA A 222 -10.92 8.58 -2.55
CA ALA A 222 -9.92 8.38 -1.51
C ALA A 222 -10.04 6.99 -0.86
N LYS A 223 -11.25 6.46 -0.65
CA LYS A 223 -11.44 5.08 -0.17
C LYS A 223 -10.88 4.04 -1.14
N VAL A 224 -11.08 4.22 -2.45
CA VAL A 224 -10.50 3.33 -3.47
C VAL A 224 -8.97 3.38 -3.42
N ARG A 225 -8.38 4.59 -3.38
CA ARG A 225 -6.92 4.74 -3.29
C ARG A 225 -6.35 4.10 -2.03
N ALA A 226 -6.99 4.31 -0.88
CA ALA A 226 -6.60 3.66 0.36
C ALA A 226 -6.70 2.12 0.25
N ALA A 227 -7.79 1.59 -0.32
CA ALA A 227 -7.91 0.14 -0.56
C ALA A 227 -6.84 -0.39 -1.51
N ALA A 228 -6.41 0.39 -2.51
CA ALA A 228 -5.34 0.02 -3.43
C ALA A 228 -3.96 0.03 -2.76
N VAL A 229 -3.68 1.03 -1.92
CA VAL A 229 -2.50 1.06 -1.04
C VAL A 229 -2.48 -0.18 -0.14
N ALA A 230 -3.60 -0.50 0.51
CA ALA A 230 -3.71 -1.69 1.38
C ALA A 230 -3.47 -2.99 0.58
N CYS A 231 -4.03 -3.09 -0.62
CA CYS A 231 -3.85 -4.22 -1.52
C CYS A 231 -2.37 -4.42 -1.90
N LEU A 232 -1.66 -3.34 -2.26
CA LEU A 232 -0.23 -3.38 -2.58
C LEU A 232 0.65 -3.60 -1.34
N GLY A 233 0.20 -3.16 -0.17
CA GLY A 233 0.84 -3.47 1.11
C GLY A 233 0.95 -4.97 1.38
N LEU A 234 -0.07 -5.74 0.98
CA LEU A 234 -0.12 -7.19 1.08
C LEU A 234 0.73 -7.91 0.01
N LEU A 235 1.20 -7.21 -1.02
CA LEU A 235 2.02 -7.78 -2.08
C LEU A 235 3.48 -7.97 -1.58
N PRO A 236 4.01 -9.20 -1.52
CA PRO A 236 5.31 -9.49 -0.92
C PRO A 236 6.49 -9.23 -1.87
N ILE A 237 6.39 -8.20 -2.73
CA ILE A 237 7.41 -7.80 -3.69
C ILE A 237 7.59 -6.29 -3.59
N ASP A 238 8.72 -5.83 -3.05
CA ASP A 238 9.00 -4.41 -2.79
C ASP A 238 8.89 -3.55 -4.05
N ALA A 239 9.59 -3.95 -5.12
CA ALA A 239 9.56 -3.22 -6.38
C ALA A 239 8.14 -3.05 -6.96
N ALA A 240 7.27 -4.05 -6.78
CA ALA A 240 5.91 -4.01 -7.30
C ALA A 240 4.95 -3.21 -6.40
N ALA A 241 5.24 -3.10 -5.10
CA ALA A 241 4.44 -2.33 -4.15
C ALA A 241 4.87 -0.84 -4.07
N LEU A 242 6.09 -0.52 -4.51
CA LEU A 242 6.68 0.82 -4.53
C LEU A 242 5.74 1.95 -5.02
N PRO A 243 4.90 1.77 -6.07
CA PRO A 243 4.00 2.84 -6.54
C PRO A 243 3.06 3.40 -5.46
N ALA A 244 2.70 2.61 -4.44
CA ALA A 244 1.82 3.05 -3.36
C ALA A 244 2.49 4.00 -2.38
N VAL A 245 3.83 4.00 -2.26
CA VAL A 245 4.56 4.81 -1.28
C VAL A 245 4.42 6.31 -1.56
N ALA A 246 4.31 6.70 -2.83
CA ALA A 246 4.12 8.10 -3.23
C ALA A 246 2.84 8.73 -2.64
N TYR A 247 1.87 7.90 -2.24
CA TYR A 247 0.62 8.36 -1.63
C TYR A 247 0.77 8.75 -0.15
N LEU A 248 2.00 8.76 0.40
CA LEU A 248 2.30 9.51 1.63
C LEU A 248 2.01 11.00 1.49
N GLU A 249 1.99 11.54 0.26
CA GLU A 249 1.66 12.93 -0.03
C GLU A 249 0.22 13.10 -0.56
N ASP A 250 -0.64 12.08 -0.41
CA ASP A 250 -2.04 12.18 -0.84
C ASP A 250 -2.75 13.30 -0.08
N PRO A 251 -3.60 14.12 -0.74
CA PRO A 251 -4.34 15.18 -0.05
C PRO A 251 -5.25 14.64 1.05
N HIS A 252 -5.79 13.43 0.89
CA HIS A 252 -6.71 12.83 1.83
C HIS A 252 -5.97 12.08 2.95
N PRO A 253 -6.19 12.43 4.23
CA PRO A 253 -5.43 11.87 5.36
C PRO A 253 -5.57 10.35 5.51
N ALA A 254 -6.75 9.79 5.25
CA ALA A 254 -6.95 8.33 5.31
C ALA A 254 -6.03 7.56 4.35
N VAL A 255 -5.71 8.11 3.17
CA VAL A 255 -4.80 7.46 2.22
C VAL A 255 -3.37 7.49 2.75
N ARG A 256 -2.91 8.67 3.23
CA ARG A 256 -1.58 8.80 3.85
C ARG A 256 -1.39 7.85 5.02
N GLN A 257 -2.40 7.78 5.91
CA GLN A 257 -2.39 6.86 7.05
C GLN A 257 -2.32 5.40 6.58
N GLN A 258 -3.09 5.04 5.55
CA GLN A 258 -3.05 3.69 5.00
C GLN A 258 -1.67 3.33 4.46
N VAL A 259 -0.91 4.27 3.87
CA VAL A 259 0.47 4.01 3.44
C VAL A 259 1.37 3.70 4.66
N ILE A 260 1.28 4.50 5.72
CA ILE A 260 2.06 4.28 6.94
C ILE A 260 1.79 2.87 7.51
N VAL A 261 0.52 2.49 7.64
CA VAL A 261 0.14 1.19 8.20
C VAL A 261 0.55 0.04 7.29
N SER A 262 0.32 0.16 5.98
CA SER A 262 0.57 -0.92 5.00
C SER A 262 2.06 -1.23 4.83
N PHE A 263 2.92 -0.23 5.01
CA PHE A 263 4.37 -0.35 4.80
C PHE A 263 5.18 -0.23 6.10
N ALA A 264 4.52 -0.25 7.27
CA ALA A 264 5.16 -0.08 8.59
C ALA A 264 6.37 -1.02 8.79
N GLY A 265 6.26 -2.28 8.36
CA GLY A 265 7.33 -3.28 8.47
C GLY A 265 8.39 -3.26 7.35
N ARG A 266 8.22 -2.45 6.30
CA ARG A 266 9.05 -2.45 5.08
C ARG A 266 9.93 -1.20 5.06
N ARG A 267 11.05 -1.25 5.79
CA ARG A 267 11.95 -0.09 6.02
C ARG A 267 12.51 0.50 4.73
N ASP A 268 12.80 -0.34 3.74
CA ASP A 268 13.38 0.11 2.47
C ASP A 268 12.35 0.84 1.59
N LEU A 269 11.06 0.53 1.74
CA LEU A 269 9.98 1.24 1.03
C LEU A 269 9.52 2.49 1.78
N LEU A 270 9.25 2.34 3.08
CA LEU A 270 8.82 3.43 3.95
C LEU A 270 9.97 3.75 4.90
N THR A 271 10.86 4.65 4.48
CA THR A 271 12.06 5.00 5.25
C THR A 271 11.73 5.73 6.54
N GLU A 272 12.68 5.73 7.48
CA GLU A 272 12.56 6.49 8.73
C GLU A 272 12.47 8.00 8.45
N ASP A 273 13.20 8.52 7.47
CA ASP A 273 13.10 9.92 7.02
C ASP A 273 11.69 10.28 6.51
N ALA A 274 11.07 9.40 5.73
CA ALA A 274 9.71 9.60 5.23
C ALA A 274 8.71 9.68 6.40
N LEU A 275 8.87 8.81 7.41
CA LEU A 275 8.07 8.82 8.63
C LEU A 275 8.33 10.05 9.51
N LEU A 276 9.59 10.46 9.66
CA LEU A 276 9.98 11.64 10.46
C LEU A 276 9.33 12.91 9.89
N LYS A 277 9.26 13.05 8.56
CA LYS A 277 8.49 14.14 7.92
C LYS A 277 7.01 14.11 8.27
N ARG A 278 6.41 12.93 8.46
CA ARG A 278 4.99 12.77 8.85
C ARG A 278 4.71 13.12 10.31
N LEU A 279 5.72 13.34 11.15
CA LEU A 279 5.53 13.91 12.49
C LEU A 279 5.04 15.37 12.47
N TYR A 280 5.09 16.01 11.30
CA TYR A 280 4.56 17.36 11.05
C TYR A 280 3.30 17.38 10.18
N ASP A 281 2.68 16.21 9.95
CA ASP A 281 1.42 16.14 9.21
C ASP A 281 0.34 16.98 9.91
N GLN A 282 -0.55 17.59 9.14
CA GLN A 282 -1.66 18.39 9.69
C GLN A 282 -2.62 17.52 10.51
N GLU A 283 -2.81 16.27 10.11
CA GLU A 283 -3.73 15.34 10.77
C GLU A 283 -3.07 14.67 12.00
N PRO A 284 -3.62 14.83 13.22
CA PRO A 284 -3.09 14.20 14.43
C PRO A 284 -2.91 12.68 14.31
N ALA A 285 -3.87 11.97 13.71
CA ALA A 285 -3.82 10.52 13.57
C ALA A 285 -2.60 10.04 12.73
N ILE A 286 -2.15 10.86 11.78
CA ILE A 286 -0.96 10.54 10.97
C ILE A 286 0.31 10.74 11.77
N ARG A 287 0.40 11.83 12.54
CA ARG A 287 1.54 12.07 13.44
C ARG A 287 1.70 10.93 14.44
N GLU A 288 0.59 10.51 15.05
CA GLU A 288 0.57 9.38 15.99
C GLU A 288 0.98 8.07 15.30
N SER A 289 0.42 7.77 14.13
CA SER A 289 0.78 6.56 13.36
C SER A 289 2.27 6.54 13.03
N ALA A 290 2.86 7.66 12.61
CA ALA A 290 4.27 7.76 12.30
C ALA A 290 5.15 7.53 13.55
N GLU A 291 4.78 8.15 14.69
CA GLU A 291 5.50 7.98 15.96
C GLU A 291 5.44 6.53 16.47
N ILE A 292 4.29 5.86 16.37
CA ILE A 292 4.12 4.44 16.70
C ILE A 292 5.03 3.57 15.83
N VAL A 293 5.07 3.80 14.51
CA VAL A 293 5.91 3.00 13.61
C VAL A 293 7.40 3.20 13.90
N LEU A 294 7.84 4.45 14.11
CA LEU A 294 9.24 4.76 14.47
C LEU A 294 9.64 4.07 15.79
N THR A 295 8.78 4.15 16.80
CA THR A 295 9.00 3.49 18.10
C THR A 295 9.05 1.97 17.95
N THR A 296 8.12 1.38 17.18
CA THR A 296 8.07 -0.06 16.92
C THR A 296 9.31 -0.55 16.14
N ARG A 297 9.93 0.34 15.34
CA ARG A 297 11.20 0.08 14.66
C ARG A 297 12.43 0.22 15.56
N GLY A 298 12.24 0.59 16.83
CA GLY A 298 13.29 0.64 17.85
C GLY A 298 13.94 2.01 18.02
N LEU A 299 13.41 3.08 17.40
CA LEU A 299 13.92 4.42 17.67
C LEU A 299 13.49 4.87 19.07
N THR A 300 14.43 5.44 19.81
CA THR A 300 14.16 5.98 21.15
C THR A 300 13.41 7.32 21.06
N ALA A 301 12.76 7.74 22.14
CA ALA A 301 12.11 9.04 22.22
C ALA A 301 13.08 10.21 21.92
N ASP A 302 14.33 10.07 22.33
CA ASP A 302 15.40 11.04 22.07
C ASP A 302 15.81 11.07 20.58
N GLN A 303 15.98 9.91 19.95
CA GLN A 303 16.23 9.82 18.50
C GLN A 303 15.07 10.37 17.67
N ILE A 304 13.82 10.09 18.07
CA ILE A 304 12.63 10.68 17.45
C ILE A 304 12.62 12.20 17.67
N GLY A 305 13.00 12.69 18.85
CA GLY A 305 13.12 14.11 19.16
C GLY A 305 14.14 14.85 18.28
N LEU A 306 15.29 14.22 18.02
CA LEU A 306 16.27 14.74 17.06
C LEU A 306 15.73 14.72 15.63
N GLY A 307 15.13 13.61 15.21
CA GLY A 307 14.51 13.49 13.90
C GLY A 307 13.42 14.54 13.66
N LYS A 308 12.60 14.85 14.67
CA LYS A 308 11.67 15.98 14.65
C LYS A 308 12.42 17.27 14.31
N GLN A 309 13.48 17.61 15.05
CA GLN A 309 14.24 18.85 14.77
C GLN A 309 14.86 18.86 13.36
N ILE A 310 15.47 17.75 12.91
CA ILE A 310 16.09 17.62 11.58
C ILE A 310 15.08 17.85 10.44
N PHE A 311 13.86 17.31 10.58
CA PHE A 311 12.80 17.42 9.57
C PHE A 311 11.79 18.53 9.85
N SER A 312 12.10 19.44 10.79
CA SER A 312 11.19 20.51 11.16
C SER A 312 10.89 21.43 9.97
N PRO A 313 9.64 21.89 9.78
CA PRO A 313 9.36 22.93 8.80
C PRO A 313 10.06 24.26 9.12
N LYS A 314 10.45 24.47 10.39
CA LYS A 314 11.15 25.67 10.86
C LYS A 314 12.67 25.51 10.69
N PRO A 315 13.33 26.33 9.85
CA PRO A 315 14.78 26.21 9.61
C PRO A 315 15.61 26.45 10.87
N GLU A 316 15.12 27.26 11.81
CA GLU A 316 15.83 27.56 13.07
C GLU A 316 15.99 26.29 13.91
N LEU A 317 14.99 25.41 13.91
CA LEU A 317 15.06 24.11 14.62
C LEU A 317 15.98 23.12 13.90
N ARG A 318 16.00 23.15 12.56
CA ARG A 318 16.94 22.33 11.77
C ARG A 318 18.39 22.75 11.99
N ALA A 319 18.66 24.06 12.13
CA ALA A 319 19.99 24.55 12.47
C ALA A 319 20.38 24.22 13.92
N ALA A 320 19.44 24.36 14.87
CA ALA A 320 19.69 24.13 16.29
C ALA A 320 20.05 22.66 16.64
N VAL A 321 19.64 21.69 15.80
CA VAL A 321 19.98 20.27 16.04
C VAL A 321 21.43 19.94 15.73
N ILE A 322 22.09 20.70 14.85
CA ILE A 322 23.46 20.45 14.38
C ILE A 322 24.47 20.30 15.52
N PRO A 323 24.57 21.26 16.48
CA PRO A 323 25.50 21.10 17.61
C PRO A 323 25.17 19.89 18.49
N LEU A 324 23.90 19.45 18.54
CA LEU A 324 23.49 18.27 19.31
C LEU A 324 23.99 16.97 18.66
N LEU A 325 24.10 16.91 17.32
CA LEU A 325 24.69 15.77 16.60
C LEU A 325 26.18 15.61 16.91
N GLY A 326 26.86 16.73 17.18
CA GLY A 326 28.26 16.84 17.62
C GLY A 326 28.66 15.80 18.65
N GLN A 327 27.84 15.67 19.68
CA GLN A 327 28.17 15.02 20.95
C GLN A 327 27.69 13.58 21.06
N ARG A 328 27.12 13.02 19.98
CA ARG A 328 26.47 11.71 20.00
C ARG A 328 27.41 10.58 19.60
N THR A 329 27.20 9.44 20.24
CA THR A 329 27.94 8.19 20.00
C THR A 329 27.05 7.07 19.46
N ASP A 330 25.73 7.26 19.50
CA ASP A 330 24.72 6.28 19.06
C ASP A 330 24.30 6.44 17.59
N ILE A 331 24.76 7.50 16.92
CA ILE A 331 24.51 7.78 15.50
C ILE A 331 25.81 8.19 14.82
N ASP A 332 25.89 8.01 13.50
CA ASP A 332 26.90 8.68 12.69
C ASP A 332 26.39 10.09 12.33
N PRO A 333 26.95 11.16 12.91
CA PRO A 333 26.51 12.52 12.64
C PRO A 333 26.84 12.95 11.20
N MET A 334 27.83 12.35 10.53
CA MET A 334 28.15 12.72 9.16
C MET A 334 27.01 12.43 8.19
N VAL A 335 26.23 11.37 8.40
CA VAL A 335 25.04 11.06 7.60
C VAL A 335 24.05 12.24 7.61
N TRP A 336 23.78 12.78 8.80
CA TRP A 336 22.84 13.88 8.98
C TRP A 336 23.40 15.23 8.58
N LEU A 337 24.69 15.50 8.83
CA LEU A 337 25.34 16.74 8.40
C LEU A 337 25.40 16.83 6.87
N LEU A 338 25.68 15.72 6.18
CA LEU A 338 25.61 15.66 4.72
C LEU A 338 24.20 15.95 4.22
N GLN A 339 23.16 15.42 4.87
CA GLN A 339 21.77 15.75 4.52
C GLN A 339 21.48 17.25 4.73
N LEU A 340 21.83 17.82 5.89
CA LEU A 340 21.59 19.23 6.21
C LEU A 340 22.43 20.19 5.34
N SER A 341 23.54 19.73 4.77
CA SER A 341 24.32 20.48 3.78
C SER A 341 23.61 20.65 2.43
N HIS A 342 22.47 20.00 2.23
CA HIS A 342 21.58 20.16 1.07
C HIS A 342 20.27 20.86 1.43
N ASP A 343 20.16 21.42 2.64
CA ASP A 343 18.94 22.08 3.10
C ASP A 343 18.54 23.24 2.17
N PRO A 344 17.24 23.46 1.89
CA PRO A 344 16.82 24.59 1.07
C PRO A 344 17.23 25.96 1.64
N VAL A 345 17.41 26.08 2.96
CA VAL A 345 17.73 27.33 3.64
C VAL A 345 19.24 27.47 3.84
N GLU A 346 19.80 28.61 3.41
CA GLU A 346 21.25 28.83 3.42
C GLU A 346 21.89 28.78 4.81
N SER A 347 21.20 29.29 5.85
CA SER A 347 21.74 29.31 7.21
C SER A 347 21.93 27.90 7.79
N VAL A 348 21.03 26.96 7.44
CA VAL A 348 21.16 25.55 7.81
C VAL A 348 22.36 24.92 7.10
N ARG A 349 22.55 25.22 5.81
CA ARG A 349 23.71 24.72 5.05
C ARG A 349 25.03 25.25 5.60
N ILE A 350 25.11 26.53 5.99
CA ILE A 350 26.30 27.12 6.61
C ILE A 350 26.61 26.42 7.94
N ALA A 351 25.62 26.28 8.82
CA ALA A 351 25.80 25.59 10.10
C ALA A 351 26.26 24.13 9.91
N ALA A 352 25.74 23.43 8.90
CA ALA A 352 26.17 22.07 8.57
C ALA A 352 27.62 22.05 8.08
N ALA A 353 28.02 23.03 7.25
CA ALA A 353 29.40 23.18 6.78
C ALA A 353 30.38 23.42 7.94
N GLU A 354 30.04 24.29 8.88
CA GLU A 354 30.84 24.56 10.09
C GLU A 354 31.04 23.28 10.91
N ALA A 355 29.96 22.56 11.21
CA ALA A 355 30.04 21.31 11.97
C ALA A 355 30.79 20.19 11.23
N MET A 356 30.73 20.14 9.90
CA MET A 356 31.54 19.21 9.11
C MET A 356 33.04 19.57 9.14
N ALA A 357 33.39 20.86 9.15
CA ALA A 357 34.78 21.30 9.18
C ALA A 357 35.52 20.83 10.45
N GLU A 358 34.81 20.79 11.58
CA GLU A 358 35.34 20.30 12.87
C GLU A 358 35.64 18.79 12.87
N ARG A 359 35.09 18.02 11.93
CA ARG A 359 35.21 16.56 11.88
C ARG A 359 36.49 16.09 11.19
N PHE A 360 37.08 16.93 10.33
CA PHE A 360 38.29 16.63 9.55
C PHE A 360 38.28 15.30 8.77
N THR A 361 37.11 14.76 8.43
CA THR A 361 36.98 13.53 7.64
C THR A 361 37.15 13.80 6.13
N PRO A 362 37.59 12.81 5.33
CA PRO A 362 37.63 12.92 3.88
C PRO A 362 36.28 13.35 3.27
N GLU A 363 35.19 12.78 3.77
CA GLU A 363 33.82 13.03 3.31
C GLU A 363 33.41 14.49 3.57
N ALA A 364 33.72 15.00 4.77
CA ALA A 364 33.48 16.41 5.12
C ALA A 364 34.27 17.35 4.19
N ARG A 365 35.56 17.07 3.97
CA ARG A 365 36.41 17.88 3.07
C ARG A 365 35.90 17.88 1.63
N GLN A 366 35.48 16.71 1.14
CA GLN A 366 34.90 16.59 -0.19
C GLN A 366 33.63 17.44 -0.29
N ARG A 367 32.68 17.28 0.64
CA ARG A 367 31.43 18.03 0.63
C ARG A 367 31.66 19.53 0.73
N LEU A 368 32.56 19.99 1.59
CA LEU A 368 32.93 21.41 1.70
C LEU A 368 33.51 21.96 0.39
N THR A 369 34.30 21.17 -0.34
CA THR A 369 34.81 21.56 -1.66
C THR A 369 33.68 21.71 -2.67
N GLU A 370 32.76 20.74 -2.73
CA GLU A 370 31.59 20.80 -3.60
C GLU A 370 30.71 22.02 -3.28
N MET A 371 30.45 22.30 -2.01
CA MET A 371 29.68 23.46 -1.56
C MET A 371 30.36 24.77 -1.96
N ALA A 372 31.68 24.87 -1.82
CA ALA A 372 32.46 26.04 -2.21
C ALA A 372 32.37 26.35 -3.72
N GLU A 373 32.27 25.32 -4.55
CA GLU A 373 32.25 25.44 -6.01
C GLU A 373 30.84 25.60 -6.59
N THR A 374 29.86 24.88 -6.03
CA THR A 374 28.56 24.65 -6.70
C THR A 374 27.34 25.09 -5.90
N ASP A 375 27.47 25.50 -4.63
CA ASP A 375 26.28 25.92 -3.85
C ASP A 375 25.61 27.14 -4.51
N PRO A 376 24.27 27.17 -4.64
CA PRO A 376 23.56 28.29 -5.25
C PRO A 376 23.77 29.61 -4.48
N SER A 377 23.92 29.58 -3.16
CA SER A 377 24.13 30.79 -2.35
C SER A 377 25.61 31.21 -2.35
N PRO A 378 25.94 32.46 -2.74
CA PRO A 378 27.30 33.00 -2.63
C PRO A 378 27.83 32.98 -1.20
N ALA A 379 26.97 33.18 -0.20
CA ALA A 379 27.36 33.18 1.21
C ALA A 379 27.83 31.79 1.64
N VAL A 380 27.13 30.73 1.21
CA VAL A 380 27.54 29.34 1.49
C VAL A 380 28.87 29.02 0.78
N ARG A 381 29.04 29.43 -0.48
CA ARG A 381 30.31 29.23 -1.21
C ARG A 381 31.48 29.90 -0.50
N GLN A 382 31.28 31.12 0.01
CA GLN A 382 32.31 31.85 0.76
C GLN A 382 32.63 31.15 2.08
N ALA A 383 31.62 30.77 2.86
CA ALA A 383 31.81 30.06 4.13
C ALA A 383 32.56 28.73 3.93
N ALA A 384 32.13 27.91 2.97
CA ALA A 384 32.78 26.64 2.67
C ALA A 384 34.24 26.79 2.21
N ASN A 385 34.55 27.82 1.41
CA ASN A 385 35.93 28.14 1.03
C ASN A 385 36.80 28.49 2.25
N GLN A 386 36.30 29.33 3.15
CA GLN A 386 37.01 29.71 4.38
C GLN A 386 37.28 28.49 5.27
N LEU A 387 36.26 27.66 5.50
CA LEU A 387 36.35 26.45 6.33
C LEU A 387 37.34 25.43 5.76
N LYS A 388 37.35 25.24 4.44
CA LYS A 388 38.33 24.39 3.74
C LYS A 388 39.76 24.88 3.94
N THR A 389 39.99 26.21 3.86
CA THR A 389 41.34 26.77 4.05
C THR A 389 41.80 26.72 5.51
N ALA A 390 40.90 26.88 6.47
CA ALA A 390 41.20 26.80 7.90
C ALA A 390 41.54 25.37 8.36
N ALA A 391 41.06 24.35 7.65
CA ALA A 391 41.35 22.94 7.92
C ALA A 391 42.71 22.45 7.41
N LEU A 392 43.49 23.30 6.71
CA LEU A 392 44.88 23.00 6.33
C LEU A 392 45.83 23.37 7.48
N PRO A 393 46.82 22.53 7.83
CA PRO A 393 47.87 22.94 8.76
C PRO A 393 48.56 24.20 8.22
N PRO A 394 48.99 25.14 9.09
CA PRO A 394 49.67 26.34 8.65
C PRO A 394 50.86 25.98 7.76
N LEU A 395 51.01 26.70 6.65
CA LEU A 395 52.15 26.53 5.74
C LEU A 395 53.46 26.62 6.55
N PRO A 396 54.47 25.77 6.27
CA PRO A 396 55.80 25.93 6.87
C PRO A 396 56.30 27.36 6.60
N GLY A 397 56.39 28.18 7.65
CA GLY A 397 56.77 29.60 7.55
C GLY A 397 55.66 30.63 7.80
N SER A 398 54.46 30.24 8.24
CA SER A 398 53.44 31.22 8.64
C SER A 398 53.89 32.03 9.87
N THR A 399 53.67 33.35 9.84
CA THR A 399 54.06 34.31 10.88
C THR A 399 53.42 34.06 12.25
N SER A 400 52.43 33.17 12.34
CA SER A 400 51.81 32.69 13.59
C SER A 400 52.73 31.79 14.44
N LEU A 401 53.85 31.30 13.89
CA LEU A 401 54.81 30.43 14.59
C LEU A 401 56.10 31.14 15.04
N ASN A 402 56.24 32.45 14.78
CA ASN A 402 57.36 33.22 15.33
C ASN A 402 56.92 33.91 16.62
N PRO A 403 57.22 33.36 17.83
CA PRO A 403 57.14 34.15 19.03
C PRO A 403 58.09 35.35 18.86
N LYS A 404 57.57 36.57 19.02
CA LYS A 404 58.42 37.76 19.13
C LYS A 404 59.28 37.55 20.38
N ALA A 405 60.56 37.24 20.17
CA ALA A 405 61.55 37.29 21.23
C ALA A 405 61.61 38.72 21.76
N ASN A 406 61.25 38.91 23.02
CA ASN A 406 61.59 40.09 23.81
C ASN A 406 62.93 39.85 24.51
#